data_AF-A0A101TDA0-F1
#
_entry.id   AF-A0A101TDA0-F1
#
_cell.length_a   1.000
_cell.length_b   1.000
_cell.length_c   1.000
_cell.angle_alpha   90.00
_cell.angle_beta   90.00
_cell.angle_gamma   90.00
#
_symmetry.space_group_name_H-M   'P 1'
#
loop_
_entity.id
_entity.type
_entity.pdbx_description
1 polymer ?
#
loop_
_entity_poly.entity_id
_entity_poly.type
_entity_poly.pdbx_seq_one_letter_code
_entity_poly.pdbx_strand_id
1 'polypeptide(L)'
;MLGEDSPLPDTAADVEDLALRLRGHVSQLGALTPSQEPALLRAQQLCSGGLPDGYMPSRVHLVRLAEATQDLIAAVQAHDVAPAKSVQRRRWWKPPINVLRGAVFALALACVVLAASVPRT
;
A
#
# COMPACT_ATOMS: atom_id res chain seq x y z
N MET A 1 0.63 0.69 3.33
CA MET A 1 1.57 0.25 2.28
C MET A 1 2.90 0.01 2.93
N LEU A 2 3.45 -1.20 2.80
CA LEU A 2 4.84 -1.47 3.14
C LEU A 2 5.68 -0.70 2.11
N GLY A 3 6.49 0.27 2.56
CA GLY A 3 7.33 1.07 1.67
C GLY A 3 8.39 0.20 1.00
N GLU A 4 8.91 0.67 -0.13
CA GLU A 4 9.98 0.02 -0.90
C GLU A 4 11.26 -0.14 -0.06
N ASP A 5 11.41 0.66 1.01
CA ASP A 5 12.49 0.63 1.99
C ASP A 5 12.15 -0.18 3.27
N SER A 6 11.05 -0.93 3.28
CA SER A 6 10.72 -1.78 4.43
C SER A 6 11.77 -2.90 4.53
N PRO A 7 12.43 -3.09 5.69
CA PRO A 7 13.41 -4.15 5.84
C PRO A 7 12.76 -5.48 5.46
N LEU A 8 13.45 -6.23 4.60
CA LEU A 8 13.01 -7.55 4.21
C LEU A 8 13.06 -8.46 5.45
N PRO A 9 12.12 -9.39 5.61
CA PRO A 9 12.17 -10.33 6.73
C PRO A 9 13.39 -11.23 6.57
N ASP A 10 14.33 -11.15 7.52
CA ASP A 10 15.59 -11.89 7.49
C ASP A 10 15.46 -13.26 8.20
N THR A 11 14.48 -13.41 9.09
CA THR A 11 14.23 -14.65 9.83
C THR A 11 12.88 -15.29 9.53
N ALA A 12 12.75 -16.59 9.82
CA ALA A 12 11.46 -17.29 9.70
C ALA A 12 10.39 -16.71 10.65
N ALA A 13 10.80 -16.23 11.83
CA ALA A 13 9.91 -15.58 12.79
C ALA A 13 9.35 -14.26 12.22
N ASP A 14 10.20 -13.44 11.57
CA ASP A 14 9.75 -12.20 10.93
C ASP A 14 8.72 -12.47 9.82
N VAL A 15 8.90 -13.56 9.08
CA VAL A 15 7.96 -13.97 8.03
C VAL A 15 6.62 -14.36 8.64
N GLU A 16 6.63 -15.12 9.73
CA GLU A 16 5.41 -15.53 10.43
C GLU A 16 4.66 -14.34 11.03
N ASP A 17 5.37 -13.43 11.70
CA ASP A 17 4.79 -12.18 12.24
C ASP A 17 4.17 -11.31 11.15
N LEU A 18 4.85 -11.17 10.01
CA LEU A 18 4.33 -10.40 8.88
C LEU A 18 3.10 -11.07 8.26
N ALA A 19 3.08 -12.41 8.18
CA ALA A 19 1.93 -13.16 7.71
C ALA A 19 0.73 -13.00 8.64
N LEU A 20 0.93 -13.10 9.95
CA LEU A 20 -0.12 -12.87 10.96
C LEU A 20 -0.68 -11.44 10.86
N ARG A 21 0.19 -10.45 10.69
CA ARG A 21 -0.23 -9.05 10.52
C ARG A 21 -1.07 -8.86 9.26
N LEU A 22 -0.63 -9.43 8.13
CA LEU A 22 -1.38 -9.37 6.87
C LEU A 22 -2.74 -10.06 6.98
N ARG A 23 -2.79 -11.24 7.62
CA ARG A 23 -4.06 -11.93 7.90
C ARG A 23 -5.00 -11.08 8.75
N GLY A 24 -4.47 -10.42 9.78
CA GLY A 24 -5.23 -9.47 10.59
C GLY A 24 -5.83 -8.32 9.76
N HIS A 25 -5.07 -7.75 8.82
CA HIS A 25 -5.60 -6.74 7.90
C HIS A 25 -6.68 -7.31 6.97
N VAL A 26 -6.49 -8.50 6.42
CA VAL A 26 -7.51 -9.16 5.59
C VAL A 26 -8.81 -9.38 6.38
N SER A 27 -8.74 -9.78 7.65
CA SER A 27 -9.92 -9.90 8.52
C SER A 27 -10.62 -8.56 8.75
N GLN A 28 -9.86 -7.49 8.99
CA GLN A 28 -10.42 -6.14 9.16
C GLN A 28 -11.09 -5.62 7.88
N LEU A 29 -10.43 -5.79 6.74
CA LEU A 29 -10.96 -5.39 5.43
C LEU A 29 -12.17 -6.25 5.03
N GLY A 30 -12.15 -7.55 5.35
CA GLY A 30 -13.25 -8.47 5.10
C GLY A 30 -14.54 -8.07 5.80
N ALA A 31 -14.46 -7.46 6.98
CA ALA A 31 -15.65 -6.93 7.68
C ALA A 31 -16.30 -5.74 6.93
N LEU A 32 -15.54 -5.04 6.09
CA LEU A 32 -15.97 -3.86 5.33
C LEU A 32 -16.29 -4.19 3.85
N THR A 33 -16.04 -5.43 3.42
CA THR A 33 -16.14 -5.84 2.02
C THR A 33 -17.33 -6.79 1.83
N PRO A 34 -18.10 -6.67 0.74
CA PRO A 34 -19.16 -7.65 0.43
C PRO A 34 -18.61 -9.08 0.37
N SER A 35 -19.36 -10.05 0.91
CA SER A 35 -18.90 -11.44 1.04
C SER A 35 -18.66 -12.16 -0.30
N GLN A 36 -19.11 -11.60 -1.42
CA GLN A 36 -18.90 -12.14 -2.77
C GLN A 36 -17.76 -11.45 -3.54
N GLU A 37 -17.03 -10.52 -2.91
CA GLU A 37 -15.94 -9.82 -3.60
C GLU A 37 -14.81 -10.81 -3.92
N PRO A 38 -14.39 -10.95 -5.18
CA PRO A 38 -13.38 -11.93 -5.58
C PRO A 38 -12.02 -11.68 -4.94
N ALA A 39 -11.66 -10.41 -4.70
CA ALA A 39 -10.44 -10.05 -3.99
C ALA A 39 -10.45 -10.54 -2.54
N LEU A 40 -11.61 -10.50 -1.88
CA LEU A 40 -11.78 -11.02 -0.52
C LEU A 40 -11.63 -12.54 -0.49
N LEU A 41 -12.29 -13.25 -1.41
CA LEU A 41 -12.21 -14.71 -1.49
C LEU A 41 -10.78 -15.19 -1.72
N ARG A 42 -10.04 -14.51 -2.62
CA ARG A 42 -8.63 -14.81 -2.91
C ARG A 42 -7.75 -14.57 -1.68
N ALA A 43 -7.93 -13.45 -0.99
CA ALA A 43 -7.20 -13.14 0.22
C ALA A 43 -7.48 -14.15 1.34
N GLN A 44 -8.75 -14.52 1.54
CA GLN A 44 -9.15 -15.53 2.52
C GLN A 44 -8.54 -16.90 2.21
N GLN A 45 -8.55 -17.34 0.94
CA GLN A 45 -7.95 -18.60 0.54
C GLN A 45 -6.45 -18.67 0.85
N LEU A 46 -5.72 -17.57 0.64
CA LEU A 46 -4.31 -17.47 1.01
C LEU A 46 -4.11 -17.44 2.54
N CYS A 47 -5.03 -16.81 3.27
CA CYS A 47 -5.02 -16.81 4.75
C CYS A 47 -5.33 -18.17 5.37
N SER A 48 -6.14 -19.01 4.71
CA SER A 48 -6.55 -20.33 5.23
C SER A 48 -5.41 -21.35 5.23
N GLY A 49 -4.41 -21.19 4.36
CA GLY A 49 -3.24 -22.07 4.32
C GLY A 49 -2.20 -21.75 5.39
N GLY A 50 -1.42 -22.74 5.83
CA GLY A 50 -0.20 -22.51 6.61
C GLY A 50 0.89 -21.83 5.78
N LEU A 51 1.94 -21.33 6.44
CA LEU A 51 3.14 -20.91 5.71
C LEU A 51 3.78 -22.14 5.05
N PRO A 52 4.21 -22.04 3.79
CA PRO A 52 4.92 -23.14 3.15
C PRO A 52 6.30 -23.32 3.76
N ASP A 53 6.74 -24.58 3.85
CA ASP A 53 8.04 -24.92 4.45
C ASP A 53 9.20 -24.28 3.70
N GLY A 54 10.14 -23.73 4.46
CA GLY A 54 11.35 -23.10 3.95
C GLY A 54 11.21 -21.60 3.69
N TYR A 55 12.35 -20.92 3.78
CA TYR A 55 12.43 -19.45 3.78
C TYR A 55 11.97 -18.82 2.45
N MET A 56 12.43 -19.31 1.30
CA MET A 56 12.06 -18.75 -0.01
C MET A 56 10.57 -18.95 -0.35
N PRO A 57 9.99 -20.17 -0.23
CA PRO A 57 8.55 -20.37 -0.41
C PRO A 57 7.70 -19.48 0.50
N SER A 58 8.12 -19.32 1.75
CA SER A 58 7.45 -18.45 2.73
C SER A 58 7.45 -16.98 2.31
N ARG A 59 8.57 -16.47 1.77
CA ARG A 59 8.62 -15.09 1.23
C ARG A 59 7.74 -14.90 0.00
N VAL A 60 7.70 -15.87 -0.91
CA VAL A 60 6.79 -15.82 -2.07
C VAL A 60 5.33 -15.83 -1.62
N HIS A 61 5.00 -16.62 -0.60
CA HIS A 61 3.67 -16.62 -0.01
C HIS A 61 3.31 -15.26 0.60
N LEU A 62 4.24 -14.62 1.32
CA LEU A 62 4.04 -13.27 1.84
C LEU A 62 3.77 -12.23 0.75
N VAL A 63 4.52 -12.27 -0.35
CA VAL A 63 4.30 -11.35 -1.47
C VAL A 63 2.89 -11.54 -2.05
N ARG A 64 2.48 -12.79 -2.29
CA ARG A 64 1.13 -13.10 -2.80
C ARG A 64 0.03 -12.65 -1.83
N LEU A 65 0.26 -12.81 -0.53
CA LEU A 65 -0.67 -12.36 0.52
C LEU A 65 -0.77 -10.83 0.56
N ALA A 66 0.37 -10.14 0.42
CA ALA A 66 0.43 -8.69 0.36
C ALA A 66 -0.27 -8.13 -0.89
N GLU A 67 -0.05 -8.74 -2.05
CA GLU A 67 -0.75 -8.41 -3.31
C GLU A 67 -2.26 -8.60 -3.16
N ALA A 68 -2.72 -9.74 -2.64
CA ALA A 68 -4.14 -9.98 -2.43
C ALA A 68 -4.76 -8.99 -1.43
N THR A 69 -3.99 -8.54 -0.43
CA THR A 69 -4.42 -7.50 0.51
C THR A 69 -4.54 -6.14 -0.18
N GLN A 70 -3.62 -5.81 -1.11
CA GLN A 70 -3.69 -4.57 -1.89
C GLN A 70 -4.89 -4.57 -2.85
N ASP A 71 -5.14 -5.69 -3.52
CA ASP A 71 -6.32 -5.87 -4.38
C ASP A 71 -7.61 -5.68 -3.57
N LEU A 72 -7.66 -6.23 -2.36
CA LEU A 72 -8.78 -6.06 -1.44
C LEU A 72 -8.96 -4.60 -1.00
N ILE A 73 -7.87 -3.90 -0.69
CA ILE A 73 -7.90 -2.46 -0.37
C ILE A 73 -8.39 -1.64 -1.57
N ALA A 74 -7.99 -2.00 -2.79
CA ALA A 74 -8.46 -1.35 -4.00
C ALA A 74 -9.97 -1.58 -4.22
N ALA A 75 -10.45 -2.81 -3.99
CA ALA A 75 -11.87 -3.16 -4.07
C ALA A 75 -12.70 -2.37 -3.05
N VAL A 76 -12.26 -2.32 -1.78
CA VAL A 76 -12.93 -1.52 -0.73
C VAL A 76 -13.00 -0.05 -1.13
N GLN A 77 -11.91 0.53 -1.66
CA GLN A 77 -11.91 1.92 -2.12
C GLN A 77 -12.83 2.14 -3.32
N ALA A 78 -12.93 1.19 -4.25
CA ALA A 78 -13.85 1.29 -5.38
C ALA A 78 -15.32 1.26 -4.91
N HIS A 79 -15.63 0.44 -3.89
CA HIS A 79 -16.96 0.38 -3.27
C HIS A 79 -17.30 1.65 -2.48
N ASP A 80 -16.34 2.27 -1.79
CA ASP A 80 -16.50 3.58 -1.12
C ASP A 80 -16.68 4.74 -2.14
N VAL A 81 -16.27 4.52 -3.40
CA VAL A 81 -16.37 5.51 -4.47
C VAL A 81 -17.69 5.46 -5.26
N ALA A 82 -18.51 4.41 -5.12
CA ALA A 82 -19.86 4.34 -5.67
C ALA A 82 -20.90 5.12 -4.81
N PRO A 83 -21.98 5.69 -5.39
CA PRO A 83 -22.35 7.08 -5.12
C PRO A 83 -23.27 7.25 -3.89
N ALA A 84 -22.68 7.44 -2.71
CA ALA A 84 -23.36 8.10 -1.60
C ALA A 84 -23.01 9.60 -1.60
N LYS A 85 -23.97 10.39 -2.10
CA LYS A 85 -24.14 11.85 -2.00
C LYS A 85 -23.06 12.60 -1.19
N SER A 86 -22.22 13.31 -1.93
CA SER A 86 -21.70 14.66 -1.66
C SER A 86 -22.02 15.21 -0.26
N VAL A 87 -20.99 15.37 0.59
CA VAL A 87 -20.76 16.54 1.48
C VAL A 87 -19.57 16.30 2.43
N GLN A 88 -19.21 15.05 2.75
CA GLN A 88 -18.13 14.76 3.72
C GLN A 88 -16.69 14.76 3.12
N ARG A 89 -16.57 14.81 1.78
CA ARG A 89 -15.34 14.51 1.00
C ARG A 89 -14.24 15.58 0.96
N ARG A 90 -14.27 16.62 1.82
CA ARG A 90 -13.26 17.70 1.75
C ARG A 90 -12.06 17.55 2.67
N ARG A 91 -12.03 16.57 3.59
CA ARG A 91 -11.03 16.55 4.68
C ARG A 91 -10.00 15.42 4.63
N TRP A 92 -9.92 14.67 3.53
CA TRP A 92 -9.03 13.49 3.47
C TRP A 92 -8.13 13.43 2.23
N TRP A 93 -7.87 14.57 1.58
CA TRP A 93 -6.81 14.65 0.60
C TRP A 93 -5.47 14.79 1.32
N LYS A 94 -4.85 13.65 1.65
CA LYS A 94 -3.39 13.62 1.71
C LYS A 94 -2.90 13.77 0.26
N PRO A 95 -2.24 14.87 -0.12
CA PRO A 95 -1.64 14.96 -1.44
C PRO A 95 -0.58 13.85 -1.56
N PRO A 96 -0.56 13.09 -2.66
CA PRO A 96 0.43 12.03 -2.83
C PRO A 96 1.83 12.66 -2.80
N ILE A 97 2.74 12.03 -2.06
CA ILE A 97 4.13 12.48 -1.80
C ILE A 97 4.88 12.82 -3.10
N ASN A 98 4.43 12.28 -4.23
CA ASN A 98 4.90 12.56 -5.57
C ASN A 98 4.75 14.05 -5.95
N VAL A 99 3.70 14.73 -5.48
CA VAL A 99 3.50 16.17 -5.66
C VAL A 99 4.50 16.98 -4.84
N LEU A 100 4.82 16.52 -3.62
CA LEU A 100 5.81 17.18 -2.77
C LEU A 100 7.22 17.03 -3.37
N ARG A 101 7.57 15.83 -3.85
CA ARG A 101 8.84 15.61 -4.57
C ARG A 101 8.93 16.46 -5.84
N GLY A 102 7.86 16.53 -6.64
CA GLY A 102 7.81 17.37 -7.83
C GLY A 102 7.96 18.86 -7.51
N ALA A 103 7.30 19.34 -6.46
CA ALA A 103 7.38 20.74 -6.03
C ALA A 103 8.79 21.11 -5.54
N VAL A 104 9.43 20.25 -4.75
CA VAL A 104 10.83 20.46 -4.30
C VAL A 104 11.78 20.48 -5.50
N PHE A 105 11.58 19.59 -6.47
CA PHE A 105 12.42 19.55 -7.67
C PHE A 105 12.27 20.82 -8.52
N ALA A 106 11.03 21.28 -8.75
CA ALA A 106 10.76 22.51 -9.48
C ALA A 106 11.34 23.74 -8.77
N LEU A 107 11.24 23.80 -7.44
CA LEU A 107 11.80 24.89 -6.64
C LEU A 107 13.33 24.92 -6.70
N ALA A 108 13.98 23.75 -6.57
CA ALA A 108 15.43 23.65 -6.70
C ALA A 108 15.91 24.07 -8.09
N LEU A 109 15.20 23.64 -9.15
CA LEU A 109 15.51 24.04 -10.53
C LEU A 109 15.39 25.56 -10.71
N ALA A 110 14.33 26.17 -10.17
CA ALA A 110 14.14 27.62 -10.23
C ALA A 110 15.26 28.38 -9.52
N CYS A 111 15.72 27.90 -8.36
CA CYS A 111 16.86 28.48 -7.64
C CYS A 111 18.16 28.40 -8.47
N VAL A 112 18.42 27.27 -9.13
CA VAL A 112 19.61 27.11 -9.99
C VAL A 112 19.54 28.06 -11.17
N VAL A 113 18.38 28.18 -11.83
CA VAL A 113 18.18 29.10 -12.96
C VAL A 113 18.39 30.54 -12.52
N LEU A 114 17.80 30.97 -11.40
CA LEU A 114 18.00 32.31 -10.84
C LEU A 114 19.48 32.58 -10.53
N ALA A 115 20.17 31.66 -9.86
CA ALA A 115 21.60 31.81 -9.55
C ALA A 115 22.48 31.87 -10.81
N ALA A 116 22.11 31.15 -11.87
CA ALA A 116 22.79 31.21 -13.17
C ALA A 116 22.44 32.47 -13.98
N SER A 117 21.31 33.12 -13.68
CA SER A 117 20.81 34.31 -14.39
C SER A 117 21.35 35.61 -13.80
N VAL A 118 21.96 35.57 -12.62
CA VAL A 118 22.61 36.75 -12.02
C VAL A 118 23.97 36.95 -12.69
N PRO A 119 24.22 38.08 -13.37
CA PRO A 119 25.55 38.38 -13.89
C PRO A 119 26.48 38.57 -12.69
N ARG A 120 27.58 37.81 -12.65
CA ARG A 120 28.65 38.04 -11.67
C ARG A 120 29.35 39.35 -12.02
N THR A 121 28.89 40.45 -11.43
CA THR A 121 29.60 41.74 -11.42
C THR A 121 30.53 41.80 -10.22
#